data_AF-A0A812RG13-F1
#
_entry.id   AF-A0A812RG13-F1
#
_cell.length_a   1.000
_cell.length_b   1.000
_cell.length_c   1.000
_cell.angle_alpha   90.00
_cell.angle_beta   90.00
_cell.angle_gamma   90.00
#
_symmetry.space_group_name_H-M   'P 1'
#
loop_
_entity.id
_entity.type
_entity.pdbx_description
1 polymer ?
#
loop_
_entity_poly.entity_id
_entity_poly.type
_entity_poly.pdbx_seq_one_letter_code
_entity_poly.pdbx_strand_id
1 'polypeptide(L)'
;MVIFRFLGQLVWDKDFYIMAQEIFAELCEVVDTRPTYIVNVAKGDVRSLPVAFAALADVSLAEPDATFGFPEVRVGGMPACVTVAMRKRVSDDYIRKMITDGLPIDAREAQRVGLVDFVGDVEMELSRIIFRNCKPKVTNVMYRPDCEKAWRAQ
;
A
#
# COMPACT_ATOMS: atom_id res chain seq x y z
N MET A 1 -11.30 4.44 -5.67
CA MET A 1 -10.40 4.13 -4.55
C MET A 1 -9.94 2.69 -4.69
N VAL A 2 -8.66 2.44 -4.48
CA VAL A 2 -8.04 1.10 -4.54
C VAL A 2 -7.43 0.83 -3.17
N ILE A 3 -7.59 -0.40 -2.66
CA ILE A 3 -7.03 -0.82 -1.37
C ILE A 3 -5.96 -1.87 -1.65
N PHE A 4 -4.71 -1.58 -1.29
CA PHE A 4 -3.64 -2.56 -1.31
C PHE A 4 -3.50 -3.19 0.07
N ARG A 5 -3.58 -4.52 0.11
CA ARG A 5 -3.33 -5.31 1.32
C ARG A 5 -2.13 -6.19 1.05
N PHE A 6 -1.00 -5.87 1.65
CA PHE A 6 0.19 -6.69 1.53
C PHE A 6 0.28 -7.66 2.71
N LEU A 7 0.43 -8.94 2.37
CA LEU A 7 0.64 -10.01 3.32
C LEU A 7 1.90 -10.76 2.89
N GLY A 8 2.90 -10.78 3.77
CA GLY A 8 4.07 -11.63 3.63
C GLY A 8 5.30 -10.99 2.99
N GLN A 9 6.31 -11.85 2.80
CA GLN A 9 7.63 -11.51 2.31
C GLN A 9 7.80 -12.07 0.90
N LEU A 10 8.48 -11.33 0.03
CA LEU A 10 8.93 -11.89 -1.24
C LEU A 10 10.13 -12.80 -0.97
N VAL A 11 10.07 -14.05 -1.45
CA VAL A 11 11.23 -14.94 -1.46
C VAL A 11 12.30 -14.29 -2.34
N TRP A 12 13.53 -14.24 -1.85
CA TRP A 12 14.62 -13.67 -2.63
C TRP A 12 14.97 -14.59 -3.80
N ASP A 13 14.72 -14.09 -5.00
CA ASP A 13 15.15 -14.66 -6.27
C ASP A 13 15.59 -13.49 -7.16
N LYS A 14 16.79 -13.55 -7.73
CA LYS A 14 17.38 -12.40 -8.41
C LYS A 14 16.60 -11.99 -9.64
N ASP A 15 16.16 -12.94 -10.45
CA ASP A 15 15.49 -12.67 -11.73
C ASP A 15 14.08 -12.15 -11.48
N PHE A 16 13.37 -12.79 -10.54
CA PHE A 16 12.08 -12.29 -10.06
C PHE A 16 12.20 -10.89 -9.45
N TYR A 17 13.26 -10.63 -8.69
CA TYR A 17 13.49 -9.34 -8.04
C TYR A 17 13.70 -8.21 -9.07
N ILE A 18 14.52 -8.43 -10.10
CA ILE A 18 14.72 -7.46 -11.18
C ILE A 18 13.41 -7.21 -11.93
N MET A 19 12.71 -8.27 -12.35
CA MET A 19 11.41 -8.16 -13.01
C MET A 19 10.38 -7.39 -12.16
N ALA A 20 10.33 -7.67 -10.86
CA ALA A 20 9.41 -7.02 -9.94
C ALA A 20 9.70 -5.51 -9.80
N GLN A 21 10.98 -5.10 -9.90
CA GLN A 21 11.34 -3.68 -9.92
C GLN A 21 10.87 -2.97 -11.20
N GLU A 22 10.98 -3.63 -12.36
CA GLU A 22 10.50 -3.08 -13.64
C GLU A 22 8.98 -2.89 -13.62
N ILE A 23 8.24 -3.92 -13.22
CA ILE A 23 6.77 -3.86 -13.07
C ILE A 23 6.37 -2.73 -12.10
N PHE A 24 7.11 -2.56 -11.02
CA PHE A 24 6.83 -1.50 -10.05
C PHE A 24 7.09 -0.10 -10.62
N ALA A 25 8.13 0.07 -11.43
CA ALA A 25 8.39 1.33 -12.10
C ALA A 25 7.23 1.72 -13.04
N GLU A 26 6.75 0.77 -13.85
CA GLU A 26 5.56 0.98 -14.70
C GLU A 26 4.32 1.32 -13.86
N LEU A 27 4.12 0.63 -12.74
CA LEU A 27 3.00 0.92 -11.84
C LEU A 27 3.09 2.34 -11.26
N CYS A 28 4.28 2.81 -10.88
CA CYS A 28 4.47 4.18 -10.41
C CYS A 28 4.04 5.19 -11.47
N GLU A 29 4.41 4.99 -12.74
CA GLU A 29 3.97 5.86 -13.84
C GLU A 29 2.45 5.85 -14.01
N VAL A 30 1.81 4.68 -13.92
CA VAL A 30 0.34 4.57 -14.02
C VAL A 30 -0.36 5.30 -12.88
N VAL A 31 0.17 5.19 -11.65
CA VAL A 31 -0.39 5.88 -10.49
C VAL A 31 -0.19 7.40 -10.61
N ASP A 32 0.98 7.85 -11.05
CA ASP A 32 1.27 9.28 -11.19
C ASP A 32 0.49 9.94 -12.34
N THR A 33 0.05 9.16 -13.35
CA THR A 33 -0.72 9.67 -14.51
C THR A 33 -2.23 9.62 -14.33
N ARG A 34 -2.76 8.95 -13.29
CA ARG A 34 -4.21 8.77 -13.10
C ARG A 34 -4.65 9.20 -11.69
N PRO A 35 -5.72 9.99 -11.55
CA PRO A 35 -6.24 10.37 -10.23
C PRO A 35 -6.91 9.18 -9.55
N THR A 36 -6.14 8.34 -8.88
CA THR A 36 -6.62 7.17 -8.15
C THR A 36 -6.29 7.33 -6.68
N TYR A 37 -7.31 7.36 -5.81
CA TYR A 37 -7.11 7.37 -4.37
C TYR A 37 -6.74 5.96 -3.86
N ILE A 38 -5.51 5.80 -3.39
CA ILE A 38 -4.90 4.53 -2.98
C ILE A 38 -4.74 4.50 -1.45
N VAL A 39 -5.26 3.44 -0.84
CA VAL A 39 -5.06 3.14 0.58
C VAL A 39 -4.21 1.88 0.71
N ASN A 40 -3.06 1.98 1.36
CA ASN A 40 -2.21 0.85 1.72
C ASN A 40 -2.55 0.35 3.13
N VAL A 41 -2.61 -0.97 3.30
CA VAL A 41 -2.75 -1.64 4.59
C VAL A 41 -1.60 -2.64 4.76
N ALA A 42 -0.73 -2.36 5.71
CA ALA A 42 0.42 -3.17 6.09
C ALA A 42 0.10 -4.02 7.32
N LYS A 43 0.33 -5.34 7.21
CA LYS A 43 0.19 -6.30 8.32
C LYS A 43 1.43 -7.18 8.41
N GLY A 44 1.92 -7.41 9.62
CA GLY A 44 3.12 -8.20 9.88
C GLY A 44 4.36 -7.71 9.13
N ASP A 45 5.18 -8.65 8.67
CA ASP A 45 6.45 -8.35 8.04
C ASP A 45 6.31 -7.90 6.58
N VAL A 46 6.42 -6.59 6.36
CA VAL A 46 6.47 -5.98 5.02
C VAL A 46 7.93 -5.86 4.57
N ARG A 47 8.28 -6.51 3.46
CA ARG A 47 9.67 -6.60 2.99
C ARG A 47 9.79 -6.22 1.53
N SER A 48 10.91 -5.60 1.17
CA SER A 48 11.29 -5.33 -0.23
C SER A 48 10.25 -4.48 -0.96
N LEU A 49 9.77 -4.91 -2.13
CA LEU A 49 8.87 -4.15 -2.99
C LEU A 49 7.57 -3.66 -2.29
N PRO A 50 6.85 -4.49 -1.50
CA PRO A 50 5.74 -4.05 -0.64
C PRO A 50 5.97 -2.77 0.17
N VAL A 51 7.21 -2.49 0.62
CA VAL A 51 7.52 -1.25 1.37
C VAL A 51 7.29 0.00 0.53
N ALA A 52 7.52 -0.09 -0.79
CA ALA A 52 7.33 1.01 -1.72
C ALA A 52 5.87 1.42 -1.87
N PHE A 53 4.93 0.48 -1.69
CA PHE A 53 3.50 0.77 -1.79
C PHE A 53 2.97 1.61 -0.63
N ALA A 54 3.57 1.46 0.56
CA ALA A 54 3.32 2.38 1.67
C ALA A 54 3.69 3.82 1.29
N ALA A 55 4.75 4.00 0.51
CA ALA A 55 5.17 5.31 0.01
C ALA A 55 4.33 5.82 -1.18
N LEU A 56 3.86 4.92 -2.04
CA LEU A 56 3.06 5.24 -3.22
C LEU A 56 1.60 5.57 -2.91
N ALA A 57 1.05 5.05 -1.82
CA ALA A 57 -0.33 5.27 -1.43
C ALA A 57 -0.60 6.75 -1.06
N ASP A 58 -1.86 7.18 -1.15
CA ASP A 58 -2.30 8.46 -0.57
C ASP A 58 -2.41 8.36 0.95
N VAL A 59 -2.86 7.20 1.44
CA VAL A 59 -2.93 6.88 2.88
C VAL A 59 -2.36 5.49 3.13
N SER A 60 -1.49 5.37 4.12
CA SER A 60 -0.84 4.12 4.53
C SER A 60 -1.16 3.81 5.98
N LEU A 61 -1.74 2.64 6.22
CA LEU A 61 -2.16 2.14 7.53
C LEU A 61 -1.31 0.93 7.89
N ALA A 62 -0.93 0.78 9.16
CA ALA A 62 -0.19 -0.38 9.64
C ALA A 62 -0.78 -0.94 10.95
N GLU A 63 -0.76 -2.27 11.09
CA GLU A 63 -1.00 -2.89 12.39
C GLU A 63 0.19 -2.64 13.34
N PRO A 64 -0.02 -2.63 14.68
CA PRO A 64 1.04 -2.32 15.62
C PRO A 64 2.26 -3.26 15.59
N ASP A 65 2.08 -4.49 15.11
CA ASP A 65 3.10 -5.52 14.96
C ASP A 65 3.78 -5.49 13.57
N ALA A 66 3.34 -4.60 12.67
CA ALA A 66 3.92 -4.52 11.35
C ALA A 66 5.37 -4.00 11.40
N THR A 67 6.20 -4.53 10.52
CA THR A 67 7.60 -4.10 10.38
C THR A 67 7.97 -3.90 8.91
N PHE A 68 8.92 -3.02 8.62
CA PHE A 68 9.30 -2.62 7.27
C PHE A 68 10.80 -2.73 7.06
N GLY A 69 11.27 -3.36 5.99
CA GLY A 69 12.70 -3.44 5.73
C GLY A 69 13.10 -4.08 4.40
N PHE A 70 14.40 -4.09 4.13
CA PHE A 70 15.01 -4.52 2.87
C PHE A 70 15.96 -5.71 3.09
N PRO A 71 15.44 -6.93 3.23
CA PRO A 71 16.27 -8.10 3.49
C PRO A 71 17.28 -8.36 2.37
N GLU A 72 17.00 -7.93 1.14
CA GLU A 72 17.87 -8.05 -0.03
C GLU A 72 19.22 -7.32 0.11
N VAL A 73 19.30 -6.29 0.95
CA VAL A 73 20.55 -5.52 1.09
C VAL A 73 21.63 -6.37 1.74
N ARG A 74 21.24 -7.33 2.58
CA ARG A 74 22.16 -8.28 3.21
C ARG A 74 22.81 -9.26 2.23
N VAL A 75 22.24 -9.43 1.04
CA VAL A 75 22.77 -10.28 -0.03
C VAL A 75 23.29 -9.47 -1.22
N GLY A 76 23.52 -8.17 -1.03
CA GLY A 76 24.06 -7.26 -2.06
C GLY A 76 23.03 -6.79 -3.08
N GLY A 77 21.73 -7.02 -2.85
CA GLY A 77 20.65 -6.46 -3.66
C GLY A 77 20.44 -4.97 -3.35
N MET A 78 20.06 -4.20 -4.38
CA MET A 78 19.75 -2.78 -4.24
C MET A 78 18.27 -2.52 -4.58
N PRO A 79 17.47 -2.00 -3.63
CA PRO A 79 16.05 -1.65 -3.85
C PRO A 79 15.89 -0.31 -4.60
N ALA A 80 16.51 -0.17 -5.78
CA ALA A 80 16.63 1.11 -6.48
C ALA A 80 15.26 1.78 -6.74
N CYS A 81 14.32 1.11 -7.41
CA CYS A 81 13.01 1.70 -7.72
C CYS A 81 12.19 2.01 -6.46
N VAL A 82 12.30 1.16 -5.43
CA VAL A 82 11.59 1.31 -4.15
C VAL A 82 12.07 2.57 -3.43
N THR A 83 13.39 2.80 -3.39
CA THR A 83 13.96 3.98 -2.73
C THR A 83 13.54 5.28 -3.40
N VAL A 84 13.37 5.29 -4.73
CA VAL A 84 12.82 6.45 -5.46
C VAL A 84 11.37 6.73 -5.05
N ALA A 85 10.53 5.70 -4.94
CA ALA A 85 9.16 5.87 -4.46
C ALA A 85 9.10 6.35 -3.00
N MET A 86 9.99 5.84 -2.14
CA MET A 86 10.06 6.24 -0.73
C MET A 86 10.34 7.73 -0.52
N ARG A 87 11.07 8.38 -1.43
CA ARG A 87 11.35 9.83 -1.36
C ARG A 87 10.11 10.71 -1.37
N LYS A 88 8.96 10.17 -1.81
CA LYS A 88 7.66 10.87 -1.73
C LYS A 88 7.20 11.10 -0.28
N ARG A 89 7.72 10.32 0.68
CA ARG A 89 7.28 10.34 2.09
C ARG A 89 8.42 10.45 3.11
N VAL A 90 9.57 9.83 2.85
CA VAL A 90 10.66 9.64 3.81
C VAL A 90 11.90 10.41 3.33
N SER A 91 12.66 10.98 4.27
CA SER A 91 13.90 11.72 3.93
C SER A 91 14.98 10.80 3.36
N ASP A 92 15.79 11.34 2.46
CA ASP A 92 16.92 10.62 1.84
C ASP A 92 17.89 10.04 2.86
N ASP A 93 18.17 10.77 3.95
CA ASP A 93 19.08 10.31 4.99
C ASP A 93 18.54 9.08 5.73
N TYR A 94 17.22 9.05 5.98
CA TYR A 94 16.60 7.91 6.63
C TYR A 94 16.51 6.70 5.69
N ILE A 95 16.21 6.92 4.41
CA ILE A 95 16.24 5.86 3.37
C ILE A 95 17.65 5.25 3.29
N ARG A 96 18.70 6.08 3.22
CA ARG A 96 20.08 5.60 3.22
C ARG A 96 20.38 4.76 4.45
N LYS A 97 19.99 5.23 5.64
CA LYS A 97 20.16 4.49 6.89
C LYS A 97 19.48 3.11 6.84
N MET A 98 18.22 3.04 6.40
CA MET A 98 17.50 1.77 6.28
C MET A 98 18.20 0.78 5.34
N ILE A 99 18.77 1.27 4.24
CA ILE A 99 19.52 0.44 3.30
C ILE A 99 20.84 0.00 3.94
N THR A 100 21.63 0.94 4.45
CA THR A 100 22.97 0.65 4.99
C THR A 100 22.93 -0.27 6.21
N ASP A 101 21.97 -0.06 7.12
CA ASP A 101 21.82 -0.88 8.32
C ASP A 101 21.21 -2.26 7.98
N GLY A 102 20.37 -2.33 6.94
CA GLY A 102 19.66 -3.55 6.53
C GLY A 102 18.70 -4.08 7.60
N LEU A 103 18.43 -3.30 8.65
CA LEU A 103 17.54 -3.65 9.76
C LEU A 103 16.11 -3.19 9.48
N PRO A 104 15.10 -4.02 9.77
CA PRO A 104 13.72 -3.58 9.68
C PRO A 104 13.40 -2.56 10.78
N ILE A 105 12.47 -1.66 10.48
CA ILE A 105 11.88 -0.70 11.42
C ILE A 105 10.48 -1.17 11.82
N ASP A 106 10.04 -0.85 13.03
CA ASP A 106 8.69 -1.16 13.48
C ASP A 106 7.65 -0.16 12.94
N ALA A 107 6.36 -0.46 13.15
CA ALA A 107 5.26 0.37 12.68
C ALA A 107 5.29 1.80 13.28
N ARG A 108 5.70 1.96 14.54
CA ARG A 108 5.75 3.27 15.20
C ARG A 108 6.84 4.14 14.61
N GLU A 109 8.00 3.56 14.35
CA GLU A 109 9.10 4.23 13.68
C GLU A 109 8.73 4.57 12.23
N ALA A 110 8.08 3.65 11.52
CA ALA A 110 7.53 3.90 10.18
C ALA A 110 6.55 5.08 10.18
N GLN A 111 5.73 5.21 11.22
CA GLN A 111 4.85 6.38 11.40
C GLN A 111 5.64 7.65 11.69
N ARG A 112 6.61 7.59 12.59
CA ARG A 112 7.46 8.73 12.99
C ARG A 112 8.19 9.35 11.79
N VAL A 113 8.63 8.52 10.85
CA VAL A 113 9.37 8.95 9.65
C VAL A 113 8.48 9.25 8.45
N GLY A 114 7.15 9.14 8.60
CA GLY A 114 6.17 9.49 7.57
C GLY A 114 5.90 8.41 6.53
N LEU A 115 6.50 7.22 6.66
CA LEU A 115 6.21 6.09 5.76
C LEU A 115 4.77 5.59 5.91
N VAL A 116 4.25 5.63 7.14
CA VAL A 116 2.89 5.21 7.51
C VAL A 116 2.16 6.40 8.14
N ASP A 117 0.88 6.58 7.83
CA ASP A 117 0.08 7.68 8.38
C ASP A 117 -0.58 7.29 9.72
N PHE A 118 -0.99 6.03 9.87
CA PHE A 118 -1.69 5.53 11.04
C PHE A 118 -1.23 4.14 11.47
N VAL A 119 -1.08 3.94 12.78
CA VAL A 119 -0.77 2.66 13.42
C VAL A 119 -1.84 2.33 14.44
N GLY A 120 -2.49 1.17 14.32
CA GLY A 120 -3.57 0.77 15.23
C GLY A 120 -4.52 -0.25 14.61
N ASP A 121 -5.81 -0.15 14.95
CA ASP A 121 -6.86 -0.96 14.32
C ASP A 121 -7.09 -0.49 12.88
N VAL A 122 -6.42 -1.16 11.95
CA VAL A 122 -6.45 -0.82 10.53
C VAL A 122 -7.81 -1.06 9.89
N GLU A 123 -8.61 -2.02 10.38
CA GLU A 123 -9.94 -2.29 9.79
C GLU A 123 -10.94 -1.21 10.20
N MET A 124 -10.86 -0.74 11.44
CA MET A 124 -11.64 0.39 11.91
C MET A 124 -11.29 1.68 11.14
N GLU A 125 -9.99 2.00 11.01
CA GLU A 125 -9.56 3.21 10.31
C GLU A 125 -9.84 3.13 8.81
N LEU A 126 -9.65 1.96 8.19
CA LEU A 126 -10.01 1.75 6.79
C LEU A 126 -11.51 1.98 6.58
N SER A 127 -12.37 1.44 7.46
CA SER A 127 -13.82 1.66 7.39
C SER A 127 -14.17 3.15 7.46
N ARG A 128 -13.47 3.92 8.31
CA ARG A 128 -13.61 5.39 8.40
C ARG A 128 -13.23 6.08 7.09
N ILE A 129 -12.11 5.68 6.48
CA ILE A 129 -11.62 6.23 5.21
C ILE A 129 -12.58 5.91 4.06
N ILE A 130 -13.08 4.66 3.98
CA ILE A 130 -14.07 4.25 2.98
C ILE A 130 -15.34 5.09 3.14
N PHE A 131 -15.88 5.19 4.35
CA PHE A 131 -17.11 5.96 4.60
C PHE A 131 -16.96 7.43 4.22
N ARG A 132 -15.81 8.05 4.55
CA ARG A 132 -15.51 9.45 4.24
C ARG A 132 -15.37 9.70 2.73
N ASN A 133 -14.66 8.83 2.01
CA ASN A 133 -14.27 9.08 0.61
C ASN A 133 -15.20 8.44 -0.43
N CYS A 134 -15.94 7.38 -0.07
CA CYS A 134 -16.74 6.60 -1.01
C CYS A 134 -18.25 6.72 -0.78
N LYS A 135 -18.74 7.79 -0.12
CA LYS A 135 -20.16 8.10 0.22
C LYS A 135 -21.13 6.98 -0.20
N PRO A 136 -21.73 6.22 0.73
CA PRO A 136 -22.59 5.10 0.36
C PRO A 136 -23.65 5.55 -0.65
N LYS A 137 -23.57 5.04 -1.88
CA LYS A 137 -24.61 5.22 -2.87
C LYS A 137 -25.70 4.20 -2.55
N VAL A 138 -26.89 4.69 -2.19
CA VAL A 138 -28.10 3.85 -2.22
C VAL A 138 -28.34 3.48 -3.67
N THR A 139 -27.91 2.27 -4.05
CA THR A 139 -28.27 1.68 -5.34
C THR A 139 -29.59 0.96 -5.17
N ASN A 140 -30.65 1.51 -5.74
CA ASN A 140 -31.88 0.76 -5.93
C ASN A 140 -31.64 -0.26 -7.03
N VAL A 141 -31.52 -1.53 -6.66
CA VAL A 141 -31.46 -2.64 -7.60
C VAL A 141 -32.91 -3.07 -7.84
N MET A 142 -33.44 -2.82 -9.03
CA MET A 142 -34.68 -3.47 -9.47
C MET A 142 -34.34 -4.86 -9.99
N TYR A 143 -34.90 -5.88 -9.37
CA TYR A 143 -34.89 -7.22 -9.94
C TYR A 143 -36.04 -7.37 -10.93
N ARG A 144 -35.95 -8.37 -11.81
CA ARG A 144 -37.01 -8.67 -12.79
C ARG A 144 -38.43 -8.70 -12.17
N PRO A 145 -38.66 -9.27 -10.96
CA PRO A 145 -39.97 -9.22 -10.32
C PRO A 145 -40.46 -7.81 -9.98
N ASP A 146 -39.55 -6.88 -9.64
CA ASP A 146 -39.88 -5.49 -9.34
C ASP A 146 -40.31 -4.75 -10.61
N CYS A 147 -39.64 -5.02 -11.74
CA CYS A 147 -40.02 -4.51 -13.06
C CYS A 147 -41.39 -5.05 -13.50
N GLU A 148 -41.64 -6.35 -13.32
CA GLU A 148 -42.93 -6.98 -13.66
C GLU A 148 -44.08 -6.44 -12.80
N LYS A 149 -43.81 -6.17 -11.52
CA LYS A 149 -44.80 -5.56 -10.61
C LYS A 149 -45.13 -4.12 -11.00
N ALA A 150 -44.12 -3.33 -11.39
CA ALA A 150 -44.33 -1.97 -11.89
C ALA A 150 -45.11 -1.95 -13.22
N TRP A 151 -44.82 -2.89 -14.12
CA TRP A 151 -45.51 -3.03 -15.41
C TRP A 151 -46.99 -3.39 -15.26
N ARG A 152 -47.34 -4.21 -14.25
CA ARG A 152 -48.73 -4.59 -13.95
C ARG A 152 -49.52 -3.51 -13.20
N ALA A 153 -48.86 -2.45 -12.74
CA ALA A 153 -49.46 -1.36 -11.98
C ALA A 153 -49.79 -0.12 -12.85
N GLN A 154 -49.54 -0.18 -14.17
CA GLN A 154 -50.02 0.75 -15.20
C GLN A 154 -51.31 0.22 -15.85
#